data_AF-A0A858B5C7-F1
#
_entry.id   AF-A0A858B5C7-F1
#
_cell.length_a   1.000
_cell.length_b   1.000
_cell.length_c   1.000
_cell.angle_alpha   90.00
_cell.angle_beta   90.00
_cell.angle_gamma   90.00
#
_symmetry.space_group_name_H-M   'P 1'
#
loop_
_entity.id
_entity.type
_entity.pdbx_description
1 polymer ?
#
loop_
_entity_poly.entity_id
_entity_poly.type
_entity_poly.pdbx_seq_one_letter_code
_entity_poly.pdbx_strand_id
1 'polypeptide(L)'
;MGRNKYPEETVAKILDAALELFCAQGYEGTSIQDIVDRLNGMTKGAVYHHFKSKEEIFNAAFDRAMAPIVERRRATLGAGNMTGAQKLKRLYAPESVVPQIELWARMHPAADPVKSSRLLAMQYQGSFDESADGCLLPVIEEGIADGSIACKCPREAAEAVSLLANLWLLPLFRPLETKDRMLARAQCLAQMAAAVGLDLGNEVLQTTAQIWDVWNRAGW
;
A
#
# COMPACT_ATOMS: atom_id res chain seq x y z
N MET A 1 6.95 -38.36 -13.33
CA MET A 1 6.67 -37.02 -12.76
C MET A 1 7.19 -35.98 -13.73
N GLY A 2 6.30 -35.27 -14.41
CA GLY A 2 6.69 -34.29 -15.43
C GLY A 2 7.33 -33.07 -14.79
N ARG A 3 8.55 -32.73 -15.21
CA ARG A 3 9.15 -31.41 -14.94
C ARG A 3 8.16 -30.34 -15.41
N ASN A 4 7.85 -29.41 -14.52
CA ASN A 4 6.98 -28.28 -14.83
C ASN A 4 7.56 -27.48 -16.00
N LYS A 5 6.85 -27.48 -17.13
CA LYS A 5 7.33 -26.91 -18.40
C LYS A 5 7.28 -25.37 -18.42
N TYR A 6 6.58 -24.77 -17.45
CA TYR A 6 6.37 -23.33 -17.29
C TYR A 6 6.36 -22.94 -15.79
N PRO A 7 7.54 -22.79 -15.15
CA PRO A 7 7.63 -22.46 -13.73
C PRO A 7 6.94 -21.13 -13.39
N GLU A 8 7.00 -20.14 -14.28
CA GLU A 8 6.36 -18.83 -14.08
C GLU A 8 4.83 -18.90 -14.06
N GLU A 9 4.22 -19.68 -14.96
CA GLU A 9 2.76 -19.89 -14.97
C GLU A 9 2.27 -20.58 -13.69
N THR A 10 3.09 -21.48 -13.14
CA THR A 10 2.74 -22.18 -11.90
C THR A 10 2.87 -21.28 -10.68
N VAL A 11 3.93 -20.47 -10.63
CA VAL A 11 4.07 -19.41 -9.63
C VAL A 11 2.87 -18.47 -9.68
N ALA A 12 2.46 -18.00 -10.86
CA ALA A 12 1.31 -17.12 -11.01
C ALA A 12 0.02 -17.75 -10.45
N LYS A 13 -0.26 -19.03 -10.77
CA LYS A 13 -1.42 -19.75 -10.24
C LYS A 13 -1.38 -19.87 -8.71
N ILE A 14 -0.22 -20.19 -8.14
CA ILE A 14 -0.05 -20.25 -6.68
C ILE A 14 -0.39 -18.91 -6.04
N LEU A 15 0.17 -17.82 -6.59
CA LEU A 15 -0.04 -16.47 -6.06
C LEU A 15 -1.50 -16.00 -6.24
N ASP A 16 -2.17 -16.37 -7.33
CA ASP A 16 -3.60 -16.09 -7.55
C ASP A 16 -4.46 -16.76 -6.47
N ALA A 17 -4.30 -18.08 -6.32
CA ALA A 17 -5.06 -18.85 -5.34
C ALA A 17 -4.77 -18.40 -3.89
N ALA A 18 -3.51 -18.11 -3.59
CA ALA A 18 -3.11 -17.64 -2.27
C ALA A 18 -3.72 -16.26 -1.96
N LEU A 19 -3.65 -15.30 -2.90
CA LEU A 19 -4.23 -13.98 -2.71
C LEU A 19 -5.74 -14.05 -2.49
N GLU A 20 -6.46 -14.87 -3.26
CA GLU A 20 -7.90 -15.09 -3.08
C GLU A 20 -8.22 -15.60 -1.66
N LEU A 21 -7.47 -16.61 -1.18
CA LEU A 21 -7.66 -17.16 0.15
C LEU A 21 -7.28 -16.16 1.25
N PHE A 22 -6.17 -15.44 1.11
CA PHE A 22 -5.78 -14.41 2.07
C PHE A 22 -6.81 -13.29 2.18
N CYS A 23 -7.44 -12.88 1.07
CA CYS A 23 -8.56 -11.94 1.08
C CYS A 23 -9.80 -12.51 1.78
N ALA A 24 -10.11 -13.79 1.57
CA ALA A 24 -11.35 -14.40 2.04
C ALA A 24 -11.33 -14.79 3.52
N GLN A 25 -10.23 -15.37 4.01
CA GLN A 25 -10.13 -15.95 5.37
C GLN A 25 -8.91 -15.47 6.16
N GLY A 26 -8.11 -14.57 5.58
CA GLY A 26 -6.99 -13.93 6.27
C GLY A 26 -5.72 -14.77 6.21
N TYR A 27 -4.61 -14.15 6.61
CA TYR A 27 -3.32 -14.85 6.63
C TYR A 27 -3.30 -16.00 7.63
N GLU A 28 -3.79 -15.79 8.87
CA GLU A 28 -3.76 -16.82 9.90
C GLU A 28 -4.72 -17.97 9.58
N GLY A 29 -5.89 -17.66 9.01
CA GLY A 29 -6.89 -18.65 8.59
C GLY A 29 -6.53 -19.45 7.34
N THR A 30 -5.48 -19.06 6.60
CA THR A 30 -5.04 -19.77 5.39
C THR A 30 -3.87 -20.69 5.69
N SER A 31 -3.97 -21.95 5.25
CA SER A 31 -2.88 -22.92 5.24
C SER A 31 -2.32 -23.14 3.83
N ILE A 32 -1.10 -23.70 3.74
CA ILE A 32 -0.55 -24.14 2.44
C ILE A 32 -1.43 -25.24 1.83
N GLN A 33 -2.11 -26.05 2.65
CA GLN A 33 -2.99 -27.10 2.14
C GLN A 33 -4.20 -26.50 1.43
N ASP A 34 -4.81 -25.45 1.98
CA ASP A 34 -5.95 -24.76 1.35
C ASP A 34 -5.56 -24.21 -0.02
N ILE A 35 -4.34 -23.64 -0.13
CA ILE A 35 -3.79 -23.15 -1.40
C ILE A 35 -3.64 -24.29 -2.41
N VAL A 36 -3.09 -25.43 -1.98
CA VAL A 36 -2.94 -26.63 -2.83
C VAL A 36 -4.31 -27.16 -3.27
N ASP A 37 -5.27 -27.23 -2.36
CA ASP A 37 -6.61 -27.76 -2.65
C ASP A 37 -7.35 -26.89 -3.66
N ARG A 38 -7.04 -25.58 -3.70
CA ARG A 38 -7.58 -24.67 -4.71
C ARG A 38 -6.92 -24.84 -6.10
N LEU A 39 -5.75 -25.46 -6.15
CA LEU A 39 -4.94 -25.67 -7.36
C LEU A 39 -5.10 -27.11 -7.84
N ASN A 40 -6.08 -27.34 -8.71
CA ASN A 40 -6.37 -28.66 -9.29
C ASN A 40 -5.09 -29.34 -9.83
N GLY A 41 -4.72 -30.48 -9.23
CA GLY A 41 -3.60 -31.31 -9.68
C GLY A 41 -2.21 -30.88 -9.21
N MET A 42 -2.11 -29.88 -8.32
CA MET A 42 -0.85 -29.56 -7.64
C MET A 42 -0.70 -30.34 -6.34
N THR A 43 0.54 -30.61 -5.95
CA THR A 43 0.87 -31.21 -4.66
C THR A 43 1.56 -30.19 -3.76
N LYS A 44 1.52 -30.43 -2.46
CA LYS A 44 2.26 -29.63 -1.48
C LYS A 44 3.76 -29.56 -1.80
N GLY A 45 4.34 -30.66 -2.27
CA GLY A 45 5.74 -30.71 -2.70
C GLY A 45 6.04 -29.81 -3.91
N ALA A 46 5.09 -29.66 -4.84
CA ALA A 46 5.23 -28.73 -5.96
C ALA A 46 5.18 -27.26 -5.50
N VAL A 47 4.33 -26.92 -4.53
CA VAL A 47 4.33 -25.58 -3.93
C VAL A 47 5.64 -25.31 -3.19
N TYR A 48 6.13 -26.27 -2.40
CA TYR A 48 7.40 -26.13 -1.66
C TYR A 48 8.63 -26.04 -2.56
N HIS A 49 8.53 -26.47 -3.82
CA HIS A 49 9.60 -26.26 -4.80
C HIS A 49 9.76 -24.76 -5.16
N HIS A 50 8.67 -24.00 -5.12
CA HIS A 50 8.65 -22.58 -5.47
C HIS A 50 8.73 -21.66 -4.26
N PHE A 51 8.13 -22.04 -3.13
CA PHE A 51 8.06 -21.22 -1.93
C PHE A 51 8.39 -22.05 -0.68
N LYS A 52 9.30 -21.55 0.14
CA LYS A 52 9.76 -22.23 1.36
C LYS A 52 8.75 -22.13 2.51
N SER A 53 7.88 -21.13 2.48
CA SER A 53 6.91 -20.89 3.55
C SER A 53 5.63 -20.22 3.06
N LYS A 54 4.58 -20.26 3.89
CA LYS A 54 3.34 -19.48 3.69
C LYS A 54 3.62 -17.98 3.64
N GLU A 55 4.59 -17.53 4.42
CA GLU A 55 5.04 -16.14 4.46
C GLU A 55 5.63 -15.69 3.12
N GLU A 56 6.49 -16.51 2.51
CA GLU A 56 7.07 -16.21 1.20
C GLU A 56 5.98 -16.12 0.12
N ILE A 57 4.97 -17.00 0.17
CA ILE A 57 3.80 -16.93 -0.71
C ILE A 57 3.01 -15.64 -0.48
N PHE A 58 2.78 -15.27 0.78
CA PHE A 58 2.04 -14.05 1.11
C PHE A 58 2.75 -12.80 0.58
N ASN A 59 4.04 -12.65 0.86
CA ASN A 59 4.80 -11.47 0.44
C ASN A 59 4.82 -11.38 -1.09
N ALA A 60 5.12 -12.49 -1.78
CA ALA A 60 5.11 -12.52 -3.24
C ALA A 60 3.72 -12.24 -3.85
N ALA A 61 2.65 -12.72 -3.23
CA ALA A 61 1.29 -12.46 -3.70
C ALA A 61 0.90 -10.98 -3.51
N PHE A 62 1.27 -10.40 -2.36
CA PHE A 62 1.00 -9.01 -2.03
C PHE A 62 1.84 -8.04 -2.90
N ASP A 63 3.14 -8.30 -3.05
CA ASP A 63 4.04 -7.53 -3.92
C ASP A 63 3.54 -7.52 -5.36
N ARG A 64 3.10 -8.68 -5.87
CA ARG A 64 2.51 -8.78 -7.22
C ARG A 64 1.22 -7.98 -7.34
N ALA A 65 0.39 -7.97 -6.30
CA ALA A 65 -0.84 -7.16 -6.28
C ALA A 65 -0.55 -5.65 -6.20
N MET A 66 0.53 -5.26 -5.53
CA MET A 66 0.98 -3.87 -5.38
C MET A 66 1.78 -3.36 -6.59
N ALA A 67 2.36 -4.24 -7.40
CA ALA A 67 3.23 -3.86 -8.52
C ALA A 67 2.64 -2.79 -9.47
N PRO A 68 1.34 -2.82 -9.87
CA PRO A 68 0.77 -1.76 -10.70
C PRO A 68 0.74 -0.39 -10.03
N ILE A 69 0.58 -0.35 -8.70
CA ILE A 69 0.56 0.89 -7.90
C ILE A 69 1.99 1.43 -7.79
N VAL A 70 2.95 0.56 -7.50
CA VAL A 70 4.38 0.89 -7.42
C VAL A 70 4.88 1.45 -8.76
N GLU A 71 4.50 0.82 -9.87
CA GLU A 71 4.91 1.28 -11.20
C GLU A 71 4.34 2.66 -11.54
N ARG A 72 3.08 2.94 -11.14
CA ARG A 72 2.47 4.26 -11.30
C ARG A 72 3.19 5.35 -10.49
N ARG A 73 3.59 5.03 -9.26
CA ARG A 73 4.38 5.94 -8.42
C ARG A 73 5.74 6.20 -9.07
N ARG A 74 6.44 5.15 -9.52
CA ARG A 74 7.70 5.26 -10.24
C ARG A 74 7.59 6.13 -11.49
N ALA A 75 6.53 5.96 -12.28
CA ALA A 75 6.28 6.80 -13.46
C ALA A 75 6.10 8.27 -13.09
N THR A 76 5.48 8.57 -11.94
CA THR A 76 5.36 9.95 -11.43
C THR A 76 6.72 10.52 -11.03
N LEU A 77 7.57 9.73 -10.37
CA LEU A 77 8.94 10.14 -10.04
C LEU A 77 9.77 10.43 -11.30
N GLY A 78 9.64 9.60 -12.33
CA GLY A 78 10.37 9.75 -13.60
C GLY A 78 9.84 10.84 -14.54
N ALA A 79 8.74 11.52 -14.20
CA ALA A 79 8.12 12.51 -15.06
C ALA A 79 8.92 13.82 -15.12
N GLY A 80 9.75 14.01 -16.15
CA GLY A 80 10.60 15.20 -16.31
C GLY A 80 9.88 16.50 -16.68
N ASN A 81 8.56 16.48 -16.87
CA ASN A 81 7.74 17.65 -17.19
C ASN A 81 7.00 18.23 -15.96
N MET A 82 7.35 17.78 -14.75
CA MET A 82 6.73 18.20 -13.49
C MET A 82 7.80 18.65 -12.51
N THR A 83 7.51 19.72 -11.76
CA THR A 83 8.29 20.11 -10.58
C THR A 83 8.07 19.14 -9.42
N GLY A 84 8.97 19.13 -8.43
CA GLY A 84 8.81 18.35 -7.21
C GLY A 84 7.48 18.63 -6.50
N ALA A 85 7.07 19.90 -6.39
CA ALA A 85 5.76 20.25 -5.80
C ALA A 85 4.56 19.66 -6.57
N GLN A 86 4.63 19.60 -7.91
CA GLN A 86 3.57 18.97 -8.72
C GLN A 86 3.56 17.45 -8.53
N LYS A 87 4.73 16.81 -8.46
CA LYS A 87 4.85 15.37 -8.19
C LYS A 87 4.32 15.04 -6.79
N LEU A 88 4.59 15.89 -5.80
CA LEU A 88 4.08 15.74 -4.44
C LEU A 88 2.56 15.67 -4.42
N LYS A 89 1.86 16.63 -5.03
CA LYS A 89 0.39 16.62 -5.13
C LYS A 89 -0.12 15.38 -5.84
N ARG A 90 0.55 14.95 -6.91
CA ARG A 90 0.20 13.75 -7.68
C ARG A 90 0.34 12.46 -6.87
N LEU A 91 1.27 12.37 -5.92
CA LEU A 91 1.38 11.20 -5.02
C LEU A 91 0.15 11.05 -4.10
N TYR A 92 -0.50 12.16 -3.73
CA TYR A 92 -1.70 12.17 -2.88
C TYR A 92 -3.01 12.24 -3.66
N ALA A 93 -2.96 12.29 -4.97
CA ALA A 93 -4.15 12.33 -5.82
C ALA A 93 -4.89 10.98 -5.84
N PRO A 94 -6.21 10.96 -6.10
CA PRO A 94 -7.02 9.76 -5.95
C PRO A 94 -6.52 8.56 -6.76
N GLU A 95 -6.12 8.80 -8.00
CA GLU A 95 -5.55 7.78 -8.89
C GLU A 95 -4.25 7.15 -8.40
N SER A 96 -3.54 7.78 -7.46
CA SER A 96 -2.30 7.25 -6.87
C SER A 96 -2.54 6.48 -5.58
N VAL A 97 -3.63 6.78 -4.85
CA VAL A 97 -3.88 6.25 -3.51
C VAL A 97 -5.06 5.28 -3.48
N VAL A 98 -6.19 5.60 -4.11
CA VAL A 98 -7.43 4.81 -4.06
C VAL A 98 -7.24 3.35 -4.50
N PRO A 99 -6.44 3.01 -5.54
CA PRO A 99 -6.22 1.62 -5.91
C PRO A 99 -5.58 0.77 -4.79
N GLN A 100 -4.68 1.37 -4.01
CA GLN A 100 -4.09 0.70 -2.83
C GLN A 100 -5.15 0.46 -1.75
N ILE A 101 -6.02 1.45 -1.54
CA ILE A 101 -7.11 1.36 -0.55
C ILE A 101 -8.14 0.30 -0.95
N GLU A 102 -8.50 0.20 -2.24
CA GLU A 102 -9.39 -0.83 -2.76
C GLU A 102 -8.80 -2.24 -2.55
N LEU A 103 -7.48 -2.40 -2.71
CA LEU A 103 -6.81 -3.67 -2.40
C LEU A 103 -6.94 -4.02 -0.90
N TRP A 104 -6.70 -3.06 -0.01
CA TRP A 104 -6.88 -3.26 1.43
C TRP A 104 -8.33 -3.55 1.81
N ALA A 105 -9.29 -2.84 1.21
CA ALA A 105 -10.71 -3.04 1.43
C ALA A 105 -11.16 -4.45 1.04
N ARG A 106 -10.64 -5.01 -0.06
CA ARG A 106 -10.91 -6.39 -0.49
C ARG A 106 -10.40 -7.46 0.47
N MET A 107 -9.39 -7.15 1.28
CA MET A 107 -8.86 -8.09 2.27
C MET A 107 -9.57 -7.97 3.64
N HIS A 108 -10.39 -6.96 3.85
CA HIS A 108 -11.14 -6.79 5.11
C HIS A 108 -12.39 -7.70 5.14
N PRO A 109 -12.78 -8.28 6.30
CA PRO A 109 -12.15 -8.19 7.63
C PRO A 109 -11.02 -9.19 7.88
N ALA A 110 -10.70 -10.02 6.89
CA ALA A 110 -9.82 -11.16 7.05
C ALA A 110 -8.34 -10.75 7.32
N ALA A 111 -7.91 -9.61 6.80
CA ALA A 111 -6.58 -9.05 6.98
C ALA A 111 -6.61 -7.74 7.80
N ASP A 112 -6.95 -7.85 9.08
CA ASP A 112 -6.88 -6.75 10.05
C ASP A 112 -5.44 -6.59 10.58
N PRO A 113 -4.75 -5.47 10.28
CA PRO A 113 -3.38 -5.28 10.74
C PRO A 113 -3.25 -5.04 12.23
N VAL A 114 -4.30 -4.62 12.94
CA VAL A 114 -4.27 -4.50 14.40
C VAL A 114 -4.28 -5.88 15.06
N LYS A 115 -4.91 -6.87 14.41
CA LYS A 115 -4.97 -8.26 14.88
C LYS A 115 -3.82 -9.13 14.37
N SER A 116 -3.06 -8.66 13.38
CA SER A 116 -1.92 -9.37 12.81
C SER A 116 -0.63 -8.56 12.95
N SER A 117 0.24 -8.99 13.87
CA SER A 117 1.56 -8.37 14.10
C SER A 117 2.39 -8.26 12.83
N ARG A 118 2.24 -9.23 11.92
CA ARG A 118 2.95 -9.25 10.63
C ARG A 118 2.44 -8.16 9.68
N LEU A 119 1.13 -8.02 9.54
CA LEU A 119 0.56 -6.95 8.71
C LEU A 119 0.86 -5.57 9.30
N LEU A 120 0.85 -5.44 10.63
CA LEU A 120 1.28 -4.21 11.30
C LEU A 120 2.75 -3.89 11.00
N ALA A 121 3.65 -4.87 11.14
CA ALA A 121 5.06 -4.70 10.85
C ALA A 121 5.29 -4.32 9.39
N MET A 122 4.60 -4.99 8.46
CA MET A 122 4.66 -4.70 7.03
C MET A 122 4.19 -3.27 6.72
N GLN A 123 3.11 -2.80 7.34
CA GLN A 123 2.62 -1.43 7.16
C GLN A 123 3.53 -0.37 7.78
N TYR A 124 4.10 -0.67 8.95
CA TYR A 124 5.09 0.18 9.58
C TYR A 124 6.34 0.31 8.72
N GLN A 125 6.96 -0.82 8.34
CA GLN A 125 8.17 -0.85 7.51
C GLN A 125 7.92 -0.21 6.13
N GLY A 126 6.82 -0.55 5.45
CA GLY A 126 6.46 0.06 4.17
C GLY A 126 6.22 1.57 4.23
N SER A 127 5.90 2.11 5.41
CA SER A 127 5.81 3.57 5.59
C SER A 127 7.17 4.26 5.49
N PHE A 128 8.26 3.56 5.83
CA PHE A 128 9.62 4.05 5.64
C PHE A 128 10.14 3.67 4.25
N ASP A 129 10.25 2.37 3.99
CA ASP A 129 10.99 1.85 2.83
C ASP A 129 10.34 2.25 1.50
N GLU A 130 9.03 2.04 1.36
CA GLU A 130 8.32 2.27 0.09
C GLU A 130 7.76 3.69 -0.03
N SER A 131 7.22 4.22 1.09
CA SER A 131 6.54 5.51 1.10
C SER A 131 7.50 6.67 1.30
N ALA A 132 8.31 6.67 2.36
CA ALA A 132 9.22 7.77 2.64
C ALA A 132 10.44 7.72 1.71
N ASP A 133 11.31 6.72 1.84
CA ASP A 133 12.54 6.60 1.07
C ASP A 133 12.27 6.29 -0.41
N GLY A 134 11.30 5.42 -0.69
CA GLY A 134 10.99 4.97 -2.05
C GLY A 134 10.22 5.98 -2.92
N CYS A 135 9.55 6.98 -2.34
CA CYS A 135 8.70 7.91 -3.08
C CYS A 135 8.80 9.37 -2.62
N LEU A 136 8.51 9.65 -1.35
CA LEU A 136 8.28 11.02 -0.89
C LEU A 136 9.58 11.81 -0.77
N LEU A 137 10.64 11.23 -0.20
CA LEU A 137 11.94 11.89 -0.06
C LEU A 137 12.55 12.31 -1.41
N PRO A 138 12.62 11.44 -2.44
CA PRO A 138 13.11 11.85 -3.76
C PRO A 138 12.34 13.03 -4.37
N VAL A 139 11.01 13.08 -4.20
CA VAL A 139 10.18 14.20 -4.68
C VAL A 139 10.48 15.48 -3.93
N ILE A 140 10.70 15.40 -2.62
CA ILE A 140 11.05 16.56 -1.80
C ILE A 140 12.43 17.09 -2.21
N GLU A 141 13.42 16.21 -2.36
CA GLU A 141 14.77 16.58 -2.79
C GLU A 141 14.77 17.23 -4.18
N GLU A 142 14.01 16.67 -5.12
CA GLU A 142 13.81 17.27 -6.44
C GLU A 142 13.15 18.65 -6.35
N GLY A 143 12.10 18.78 -5.54
CA GLY A 143 11.42 20.05 -5.33
C GLY A 143 12.29 21.12 -4.65
N ILE A 144 13.23 20.70 -3.81
CA ILE A 144 14.24 21.61 -3.24
C ILE A 144 15.21 22.04 -4.34
N ALA A 145 15.65 21.11 -5.18
CA ALA A 145 16.60 21.38 -6.27
C ALA A 145 16.01 22.30 -7.36
N ASP A 146 14.73 22.15 -7.69
CA ASP A 146 14.02 22.99 -8.67
C ASP A 146 13.41 24.27 -8.06
N GLY A 147 13.48 24.43 -6.74
CA GLY A 147 12.98 25.59 -6.00
C GLY A 147 11.47 25.61 -5.74
N SER A 148 10.74 24.54 -6.07
CA SER A 148 9.30 24.44 -5.85
C SER A 148 8.89 24.03 -4.43
N ILE A 149 9.80 23.45 -3.64
CA ILE A 149 9.57 23.02 -2.25
C ILE A 149 10.56 23.71 -1.31
N ALA A 150 10.02 24.32 -0.24
CA ALA A 150 10.80 25.02 0.78
C ALA A 150 10.87 24.22 2.09
N CYS A 151 11.32 22.96 2.01
CA CYS A 151 11.49 22.09 3.18
C CYS A 151 12.94 22.14 3.70
N LYS A 152 13.12 22.26 5.02
CA LYS A 152 14.45 22.30 5.67
C LYS A 152 14.88 20.96 6.29
N CYS A 153 13.95 20.01 6.41
CA CYS A 153 14.15 18.70 7.04
C CYS A 153 13.51 17.62 6.15
N PRO A 154 14.03 17.41 4.92
CA PRO A 154 13.36 16.62 3.90
C PRO A 154 13.13 15.16 4.31
N ARG A 155 14.12 14.53 4.97
CA ARG A 155 14.02 13.15 5.45
C ARG A 155 12.99 13.02 6.56
N GLU A 156 13.10 13.85 7.59
CA GLU A 156 12.20 13.81 8.74
C GLU A 156 10.76 14.15 8.33
N ALA A 157 10.59 15.10 7.41
CA ALA A 157 9.29 15.44 6.85
C ALA A 157 8.70 14.27 6.04
N ALA A 158 9.51 13.60 5.22
CA ALA A 158 9.06 12.43 4.46
C ALA A 158 8.57 11.31 5.41
N GLU A 159 9.39 10.93 6.39
CA GLU A 159 9.05 9.87 7.35
C GLU A 159 7.78 10.21 8.15
N ALA A 160 7.72 11.42 8.72
CA ALA A 160 6.59 11.84 9.54
C ALA A 160 5.28 11.91 8.74
N VAL A 161 5.31 12.48 7.53
CA VAL A 161 4.12 12.57 6.67
C VAL A 161 3.69 11.18 6.20
N SER A 162 4.62 10.27 5.86
CA SER A 162 4.30 8.89 5.49
C SER A 162 3.64 8.12 6.63
N LEU A 163 4.15 8.22 7.85
CA LEU A 163 3.54 7.59 9.03
C LEU A 163 2.14 8.14 9.30
N LEU A 164 1.97 9.46 9.25
CA LEU A 164 0.66 10.07 9.47
C LEU A 164 -0.34 9.71 8.36
N ALA A 165 0.09 9.65 7.10
CA ALA A 165 -0.76 9.28 5.98
C ALA A 165 -1.17 7.79 6.02
N ASN A 166 -0.25 6.88 6.36
CA ASN A 166 -0.48 5.44 6.27
C ASN A 166 -1.09 4.86 7.55
N LEU A 167 -0.63 5.31 8.73
CA LEU A 167 -1.00 4.69 10.01
C LEU A 167 -2.04 5.50 10.81
N TRP A 168 -2.12 6.82 10.60
CA TRP A 168 -3.01 7.69 11.38
C TRP A 168 -4.23 8.19 10.61
N LEU A 169 -4.07 8.62 9.36
CA LEU A 169 -5.17 9.14 8.56
C LEU A 169 -6.19 8.04 8.25
N LEU A 170 -5.72 6.85 7.88
CA LEU A 170 -6.57 5.70 7.58
C LEU A 170 -7.21 5.15 8.89
N PRO A 171 -8.49 4.74 8.89
CA PRO A 171 -9.18 4.12 10.00
C PRO A 171 -8.75 2.66 10.21
N LEU A 172 -7.84 2.15 9.36
CA LEU A 172 -7.33 0.78 9.39
C LEU A 172 -6.74 0.39 10.76
N PHE A 173 -6.03 1.32 11.41
CA PHE A 173 -5.40 1.08 12.73
C PHE A 173 -6.21 1.65 13.89
N ARG A 174 -7.10 2.59 13.60
CA ARG A 174 -7.95 3.24 14.59
C ARG A 174 -9.28 3.62 13.94
N PRO A 175 -10.33 2.81 14.11
CA PRO A 175 -11.64 3.05 13.54
C PRO A 175 -12.14 4.46 13.82
N LEU A 176 -12.84 5.02 12.84
CA LEU A 176 -13.41 6.37 12.89
C LEU A 176 -14.93 6.29 12.76
N GLU A 177 -15.62 7.07 13.59
CA GLU A 177 -17.08 7.05 13.67
C GLU A 177 -17.75 7.75 12.48
N THR A 178 -17.11 8.77 11.89
CA THR A 178 -17.73 9.59 10.84
C THR A 178 -16.73 10.07 9.77
N LYS A 179 -17.25 10.34 8.56
CA LYS A 179 -16.50 10.93 7.44
C LYS A 179 -15.84 12.24 7.83
N ASP A 180 -16.56 13.09 8.56
CA ASP A 180 -16.07 14.40 9.02
C ASP A 180 -14.83 14.27 9.91
N ARG A 181 -14.77 13.23 10.75
CA ARG A 181 -13.58 12.97 11.58
C ARG A 181 -12.38 12.57 10.74
N MET A 182 -12.57 11.81 9.67
CA MET A 182 -11.50 11.45 8.74
C MET A 182 -11.03 12.67 7.93
N LEU A 183 -11.96 13.49 7.43
CA LEU A 183 -11.63 14.75 6.75
C LEU A 183 -10.89 15.73 7.69
N ALA A 184 -11.26 15.78 8.97
CA ALA A 184 -10.53 16.56 9.96
C ALA A 184 -9.08 16.07 10.16
N ARG A 185 -8.83 14.75 10.14
CA ARG A 185 -7.46 14.20 10.14
C ARG A 185 -6.69 14.62 8.89
N ALA A 186 -7.31 14.54 7.71
CA ALA A 186 -6.69 14.95 6.46
C ALA A 186 -6.33 16.45 6.46
N GLN A 187 -7.23 17.30 6.96
CA GLN A 187 -6.97 18.73 7.11
C GLN A 187 -5.81 19.00 8.07
N CYS A 188 -5.76 18.29 9.20
CA CYS A 188 -4.69 18.41 10.18
C CYS A 188 -3.34 17.95 9.59
N LEU A 189 -3.32 16.82 8.87
CA LEU A 189 -2.14 16.34 8.14
C LEU A 189 -1.65 17.38 7.13
N ALA A 190 -2.55 17.94 6.32
CA ALA A 190 -2.21 18.96 5.33
C ALA A 190 -1.58 20.20 5.97
N GLN A 191 -2.12 20.65 7.11
CA GLN A 191 -1.57 21.78 7.87
C GLN A 191 -0.19 21.48 8.45
N MET A 192 0.02 20.29 9.01
CA MET A 192 1.31 19.86 9.53
C MET A 192 2.36 19.75 8.41
N ALA A 193 1.99 19.18 7.26
CA ALA A 193 2.86 19.09 6.10
C ALA A 193 3.22 20.49 5.55
N ALA A 194 2.25 21.39 5.44
CA ALA A 194 2.48 22.76 4.99
C ALA A 194 3.44 23.53 5.91
N ALA A 195 3.36 23.29 7.23
CA ALA A 195 4.26 23.92 8.21
C ALA A 195 5.74 23.54 8.02
N VAL A 196 6.02 22.39 7.40
CA VAL A 196 7.39 21.95 7.03
C VAL A 196 7.71 22.16 5.55
N GLY A 197 6.90 22.94 4.84
CA GLY A 197 7.14 23.33 3.44
C GLY A 197 6.58 22.37 2.40
N LEU A 198 5.73 21.41 2.79
CA LEU A 198 5.12 20.42 1.90
C LEU A 198 3.65 20.76 1.63
N ASP A 199 3.38 21.38 0.47
CA ASP A 199 2.00 21.65 0.03
C ASP A 199 1.41 20.39 -0.64
N LEU A 200 0.65 19.62 0.15
CA LEU A 200 -0.09 18.44 -0.35
C LEU A 200 -1.31 18.81 -1.21
N GLY A 201 -1.67 20.10 -1.27
CA GLY A 201 -2.83 20.61 -1.99
C GLY A 201 -4.18 20.10 -1.45
N ASN A 202 -5.23 20.28 -2.26
CA ASN A 202 -6.58 19.78 -1.94
C ASN A 202 -6.73 18.28 -2.24
N GLU A 203 -5.75 17.70 -2.93
CA GLU A 203 -5.68 16.31 -3.35
C GLU A 203 -5.85 15.38 -2.14
N VAL A 204 -5.17 15.65 -1.02
CA VAL A 204 -5.30 14.83 0.19
C VAL A 204 -6.73 14.81 0.74
N LEU A 205 -7.46 15.93 0.68
CA LEU A 205 -8.85 16.01 1.15
C LEU A 205 -9.82 15.29 0.20
N GLN A 206 -9.66 15.51 -1.11
CA GLN A 206 -10.47 14.86 -2.14
C GLN A 206 -10.28 13.35 -2.12
N THR A 207 -9.02 12.90 -2.04
CA THR A 207 -8.65 11.50 -1.91
C THR A 207 -9.24 10.91 -0.65
N THR A 208 -9.06 11.55 0.52
CA THR A 208 -9.65 11.11 1.80
C THR A 208 -11.16 10.90 1.69
N ALA A 209 -11.89 11.80 1.01
CA ALA A 209 -13.33 11.67 0.82
C ALA A 209 -13.71 10.41 0.01
N GLN A 210 -12.93 10.06 -1.02
CA GLN A 210 -13.15 8.84 -1.82
C GLN A 210 -12.76 7.59 -1.06
N ILE A 211 -11.64 7.64 -0.33
CA ILE A 211 -11.18 6.54 0.52
C ILE A 211 -12.28 6.16 1.54
N TRP A 212 -12.94 7.14 2.16
CA TRP A 212 -14.10 6.88 3.02
C TRP A 212 -15.19 6.09 2.31
N ASP A 213 -15.53 6.48 1.07
CA ASP A 213 -16.58 5.81 0.30
C ASP A 213 -16.19 4.36 -0.04
N VAL A 214 -14.89 4.05 -0.24
CA VAL A 214 -14.39 2.68 -0.41
C VAL A 214 -14.63 1.86 0.86
N TRP A 215 -14.21 2.35 2.02
CA TRP A 215 -14.33 1.59 3.26
C TRP A 215 -15.77 1.42 3.73
N ASN A 216 -16.61 2.45 3.56
CA ASN A 216 -18.03 2.34 3.89
C ASN A 216 -18.72 1.24 3.04
N ARG A 217 -18.30 1.04 1.78
CA ARG A 217 -18.79 -0.09 0.96
C ARG A 217 -18.25 -1.45 1.44
N ALA A 218 -17.05 -1.48 2.01
CA ALA A 218 -16.41 -2.69 2.52
C ALA A 218 -16.87 -3.10 3.94
N GLY A 219 -17.81 -2.35 4.54
CA GLY A 219 -18.41 -2.66 5.83
C GLY A 219 -17.50 -2.38 7.04
N TRP A 220 -16.68 -1.34 6.95
CA TRP A 220 -15.91 -0.77 8.06
C TRP A 220 -16.73 0.16 8.93
#